data_AF-A0A9P7SZL2-F1
#
_entry.id   AF-A0A9P7SZL2-F1
#
_cell.length_a   1.000
_cell.length_b   1.000
_cell.length_c   1.000
_cell.angle_alpha   90.00
_cell.angle_beta   90.00
_cell.angle_gamma   90.00
#
_symmetry.space_group_name_H-M   'P 1'
#
loop_
_entity.id
_entity.type
_entity.pdbx_description
1 polymer ?
#
loop_
_entity_poly.entity_id
_entity_poly.type
_entity_poly.pdbx_seq_one_letter_code
_entity_poly.pdbx_strand_id
1 'polypeptide(L)'
;MFSTFYPFKRLPVDIRLCIWEQALRCADRGGGLHYFSVVLEPFSEEEEDEDEECEEDEEEDSHMGSNRRGLFERDSDQGHTVLHIGALGAGPLATPQDNKSVYLWDYGLWAACAESRNVIEKYYKRNRQLTPDCRPEWRDYHAEYPIFKTVWAGDQPLRVMLQPYKDIFCLGYEDLDTALLRASDPLGSLFLEPAEQPGMADLDLNLALVFHPSWRLDWPTSPEALGEEDSPRGALARLIEKTFVELWSISIWLIDRDAVPSPAVQKGPVFHDMETEYFKMQSGSEAFAFIRKLDTLLAPMYDVWTGVEPGQAQNGTIIPKVSLDNYVHVLGCRKYGKGVLGR
;
A
#
# COMPACT_ATOMS: atom_id res chain seq x y z
N MET A 1 29.74 -12.96 -33.73
CA MET A 1 28.30 -13.07 -34.05
C MET A 1 27.83 -14.46 -33.65
N PHE A 2 27.00 -14.57 -32.62
CA PHE A 2 26.25 -15.80 -32.36
C PHE A 2 25.02 -15.76 -33.27
N SER A 3 24.95 -16.62 -34.29
CA SER A 3 23.88 -16.60 -35.30
C SER A 3 22.60 -17.33 -34.89
N THR A 4 22.60 -17.97 -33.72
CA THR A 4 21.48 -18.79 -33.23
C THR A 4 21.18 -18.46 -31.77
N PHE A 5 20.00 -17.90 -31.53
CA PHE A 5 19.44 -17.77 -30.18
C PHE A 5 18.80 -19.12 -29.81
N TYR A 6 19.34 -19.80 -28.81
CA TYR A 6 18.74 -21.06 -28.34
C TYR A 6 17.45 -20.75 -27.58
N PRO A 7 16.37 -21.53 -27.80
CA PRO A 7 15.17 -21.44 -26.96
C PRO A 7 15.54 -21.57 -25.49
N PHE A 8 14.87 -20.81 -24.60
CA PHE A 8 15.18 -20.78 -23.17
C PHE A 8 15.32 -22.20 -22.56
N LYS A 9 14.40 -23.11 -22.91
CA LYS A 9 14.40 -24.51 -22.44
C LYS A 9 15.65 -25.33 -22.83
N ARG A 10 16.44 -24.89 -23.82
CA ARG A 10 17.67 -25.54 -24.28
C ARG A 10 18.94 -24.94 -23.66
N LEU A 11 18.81 -23.86 -22.88
CA LEU A 11 19.95 -23.29 -22.17
C LEU A 11 20.38 -24.23 -21.02
N PRO A 12 21.68 -24.28 -20.69
CA PRO A 12 22.15 -24.95 -19.48
C PRO A 12 21.40 -24.47 -18.24
N VAL A 13 21.18 -25.37 -17.27
CA VAL A 13 20.40 -25.06 -16.06
C VAL A 13 20.93 -23.84 -15.32
N ASP A 14 22.25 -23.71 -15.17
CA ASP A 14 22.87 -22.58 -14.47
C ASP A 14 22.57 -21.24 -15.15
N ILE A 15 22.51 -21.23 -16.49
CA ILE A 15 22.16 -20.03 -17.26
C ILE A 15 20.68 -19.70 -17.08
N ARG A 16 19.78 -20.70 -17.08
CA ARG A 16 18.35 -20.50 -16.85
C ARG A 16 18.07 -19.93 -15.46
N LEU A 17 18.73 -20.49 -14.43
CA LEU A 17 18.63 -20.00 -13.06
C LEU A 17 19.16 -18.56 -12.94
N CYS A 18 20.32 -18.28 -13.54
CA CYS A 18 20.89 -16.94 -13.55
C CYS A 18 19.96 -15.92 -14.24
N ILE A 19 19.28 -16.29 -15.33
CA ILE A 19 18.27 -15.45 -15.97
C ILE A 19 17.09 -15.18 -15.03
N TRP A 20 16.58 -16.21 -14.34
CA TRP A 20 15.48 -16.02 -13.39
C TRP A 20 15.88 -15.13 -12.22
N GLU A 21 17.05 -15.33 -11.63
CA GLU A 21 17.56 -14.50 -10.53
C GLU A 21 17.74 -13.04 -10.96
N GLN A 22 18.20 -12.79 -12.19
CA GLN A 22 18.33 -11.43 -12.74
C GLN A 22 16.99 -10.80 -13.13
N ALA A 23 15.96 -11.60 -13.36
CA ALA A 23 14.63 -11.12 -13.71
C ALA A 23 13.82 -10.68 -12.47
N LEU A 24 14.21 -11.13 -11.27
CA LEU A 24 13.57 -10.71 -10.02
C LEU A 24 13.65 -9.19 -9.87
N ARG A 25 12.58 -8.60 -9.32
CA ARG A 25 12.58 -7.18 -8.97
C ARG A 25 13.74 -6.89 -8.02
N CYS A 26 14.70 -6.09 -8.48
CA CYS A 26 15.88 -5.80 -7.69
C CYS A 26 15.50 -4.98 -6.45
N ALA A 27 15.95 -5.43 -5.28
CA ALA A 27 15.65 -4.78 -4.00
C ALA A 27 16.23 -3.36 -3.86
N ASP A 28 17.17 -2.99 -4.74
CA ASP A 28 17.81 -1.69 -4.84
C ASP A 28 17.04 -0.66 -5.70
N ARG A 29 16.07 -1.12 -6.51
CA ARG A 29 15.14 -0.23 -7.20
C ARG A 29 14.20 0.35 -6.16
N GLY A 30 13.79 1.61 -6.34
CA GLY A 30 12.77 2.20 -5.48
C GLY A 30 11.44 1.44 -5.55
N GLY A 31 10.45 1.85 -4.78
CA GLY A 31 9.16 1.15 -4.71
C GLY A 31 8.42 1.05 -6.04
N GLY A 32 7.58 0.02 -6.17
CA GLY A 32 6.62 -0.09 -7.26
C GLY A 32 5.28 0.56 -6.93
N LEU A 33 4.61 1.11 -7.93
CA LEU A 33 3.21 1.51 -7.82
C LEU A 33 2.32 0.33 -8.17
N HIS A 34 1.28 0.13 -7.37
CA HIS A 34 0.24 -0.87 -7.62
C HIS A 34 -1.13 -0.22 -7.61
N TYR A 35 -1.98 -0.61 -8.55
CA TYR A 35 -3.31 -0.07 -8.76
C TYR A 35 -4.34 -1.13 -8.39
N PHE A 36 -5.15 -0.81 -7.39
CA PHE A 36 -6.18 -1.67 -6.85
C PHE A 36 -7.52 -0.94 -6.80
N SER A 37 -8.60 -1.71 -6.85
CA SER A 37 -9.94 -1.28 -6.46
C SER A 37 -10.38 -2.07 -5.23
N VAL A 38 -11.26 -1.48 -4.42
CA VAL A 38 -11.76 -2.11 -3.19
C VAL A 38 -13.23 -2.39 -3.38
N VAL A 39 -13.61 -3.65 -3.20
CA VAL A 39 -15.00 -4.10 -3.28
C VAL A 39 -15.43 -4.58 -1.90
N LEU A 40 -16.64 -4.21 -1.49
CA LEU A 40 -17.29 -4.81 -0.33
C LEU A 40 -18.03 -6.05 -0.80
N GLU A 41 -17.61 -7.20 -0.31
CA GLU A 41 -18.35 -8.42 -0.51
C GLU A 41 -19.26 -8.66 0.70
N PRO A 42 -20.54 -9.00 0.50
CA PRO A 42 -21.38 -9.44 1.60
C PRO A 42 -20.81 -10.73 2.17
N PHE A 43 -20.92 -10.92 3.48
CA PHE A 43 -20.64 -12.22 4.08
C PHE A 43 -21.55 -13.27 3.44
N SER A 44 -20.96 -14.31 2.86
CA SER A 44 -21.72 -15.51 2.53
C SER A 44 -21.98 -16.26 3.82
N GLU A 45 -23.25 -16.40 4.20
CA GLU A 45 -23.70 -17.21 5.34
C GLU A 45 -23.34 -18.71 5.21
N GLU A 46 -22.66 -19.12 4.12
CA GLU A 46 -22.41 -20.52 3.75
C GLU A 46 -21.08 -21.10 4.31
N GLU A 47 -20.23 -20.33 5.01
CA GLU A 47 -18.94 -20.83 5.56
C GLU A 47 -18.97 -21.24 7.04
N GLU A 48 -20.12 -21.22 7.73
CA GLU A 48 -20.20 -21.53 9.18
C GLU A 48 -20.25 -23.04 9.54
N ASP A 49 -20.14 -23.98 8.59
CA ASP A 49 -20.44 -25.40 8.85
C ASP A 49 -19.23 -26.36 8.91
N GLU A 50 -17.97 -25.88 8.81
CA GLU A 50 -16.79 -26.73 9.03
C GLU A 50 -16.07 -26.38 10.34
N ASP A 51 -16.76 -26.62 11.46
CA ASP A 51 -16.10 -26.84 12.74
C ASP A 51 -15.09 -27.99 12.58
N GLU A 52 -13.83 -27.67 12.28
CA GLU A 52 -12.69 -28.52 12.59
C GLU A 52 -12.80 -28.86 14.08
N GLU A 53 -13.31 -30.06 14.40
CA GLU A 53 -13.17 -30.72 15.68
C GLU A 53 -11.67 -30.75 16.03
N CYS A 54 -11.18 -29.68 16.64
CA CYS A 54 -9.89 -29.68 17.31
C CYS A 54 -10.02 -30.67 18.46
N GLU A 55 -9.48 -31.87 18.27
CA GLU A 55 -9.32 -32.84 19.35
C GLU A 55 -8.63 -32.14 20.52
N GLU A 56 -9.39 -31.89 21.59
CA GLU A 56 -8.89 -31.29 22.82
C GLU A 56 -7.97 -32.31 23.50
N ASP A 57 -6.65 -32.16 23.30
CA ASP A 57 -5.67 -32.80 24.17
C ASP A 57 -5.75 -32.15 25.55
N GLU A 58 -6.46 -32.82 26.47
CA GLU A 58 -6.53 -32.49 27.89
C GLU A 58 -5.14 -32.58 28.55
N GLU A 59 -4.41 -31.48 28.62
CA GLU A 59 -3.35 -31.31 29.62
C GLU A 59 -3.68 -30.14 30.56
N GLU A 60 -4.15 -30.53 31.76
CA GLU A 60 -4.23 -29.72 32.96
C GLU A 60 -2.87 -29.05 33.23
N ASP A 61 -2.79 -27.71 33.23
CA ASP A 61 -2.24 -27.03 34.41
C ASP A 61 -2.52 -25.52 34.50
N SER A 62 -2.84 -25.15 35.73
CA SER A 62 -3.19 -23.82 36.23
C SER A 62 -2.22 -22.68 35.87
N HIS A 63 -2.75 -21.50 35.50
CA HIS A 63 -2.45 -20.20 36.15
C HIS A 63 -3.33 -19.04 35.62
N MET A 64 -3.91 -18.30 36.56
CA MET A 64 -4.71 -17.10 36.37
C MET A 64 -3.96 -15.99 35.62
N GLY A 65 -4.53 -15.49 34.52
CA GLY A 65 -3.99 -14.35 33.79
C GLY A 65 -5.05 -13.62 32.96
N SER A 66 -5.79 -12.71 33.60
CA SER A 66 -6.41 -11.51 33.03
C SER A 66 -7.04 -11.61 31.62
N ASN A 67 -8.31 -12.05 31.58
CA ASN A 67 -9.20 -11.85 30.43
C ASN A 67 -9.43 -10.35 30.15
N ARG A 68 -8.73 -9.82 29.14
CA ARG A 68 -9.17 -8.66 28.36
C ARG A 68 -9.51 -9.11 26.94
N ARG A 69 -10.45 -10.06 26.80
CA ARG A 69 -11.25 -10.16 25.58
C ARG A 69 -12.36 -9.13 25.71
N GLY A 70 -12.09 -7.93 25.21
CA GLY A 70 -13.15 -6.97 24.93
C GLY A 70 -14.06 -7.60 23.89
N LEU A 71 -15.29 -7.91 24.29
CA LEU A 71 -16.40 -8.13 23.38
C LEU A 71 -16.60 -6.84 22.58
N PHE A 72 -15.95 -6.75 21.42
CA PHE A 72 -16.53 -5.97 20.34
C PHE A 72 -17.63 -6.86 19.77
N GLU A 73 -18.88 -6.50 20.04
CA GLU A 73 -20.01 -6.99 19.24
C GLU A 73 -19.67 -6.58 17.79
N ARG A 74 -19.21 -7.54 16.99
CA ARG A 74 -19.05 -7.36 15.55
C ARG A 74 -20.46 -7.13 15.02
N ASP A 75 -20.75 -5.93 14.55
CA ASP A 75 -21.94 -5.69 13.72
C ASP A 75 -21.89 -6.68 12.56
N SER A 76 -22.79 -7.67 12.57
CA SER A 76 -22.91 -8.73 11.56
C SER A 76 -23.19 -8.23 10.15
N ASP A 77 -23.42 -6.93 9.99
CA ASP A 77 -23.87 -6.30 8.75
C ASP A 77 -22.70 -5.70 7.92
N GLN A 78 -21.46 -5.72 8.44
CA GLN A 78 -20.30 -5.11 7.76
C GLN A 78 -19.56 -6.15 6.91
N GLY A 79 -19.91 -6.28 5.63
CA GLY A 79 -19.23 -7.19 4.69
C GLY A 79 -17.70 -7.02 4.65
N HIS A 80 -16.98 -8.08 4.27
CA HIS A 80 -15.52 -8.04 4.19
C HIS A 80 -15.06 -7.27 2.94
N THR A 81 -13.92 -6.58 3.07
CA THR A 81 -13.31 -5.88 1.95
C THR A 81 -12.35 -6.77 1.19
N VAL A 82 -12.46 -6.73 -0.13
CA VAL A 82 -11.63 -7.52 -1.04
C VAL A 82 -10.90 -6.60 -2.02
N LEU A 83 -9.62 -6.89 -2.23
CA LEU A 83 -8.80 -6.20 -3.23
C LEU A 83 -9.03 -6.81 -4.61
N HIS A 84 -9.37 -5.96 -5.57
CA HIS A 84 -9.45 -6.29 -6.97
C HIS A 84 -8.34 -5.60 -7.77
N ILE A 85 -7.94 -6.21 -8.89
CA ILE A 85 -7.08 -5.60 -9.89
C ILE A 85 -7.77 -4.35 -10.44
N GLY A 86 -7.24 -3.17 -10.11
CA GLY A 86 -7.82 -1.89 -10.52
C GLY A 86 -6.98 -1.17 -11.57
N ALA A 87 -7.60 -0.29 -12.34
CA ALA A 87 -6.89 0.78 -13.05
C ALA A 87 -7.46 2.12 -12.60
N LEU A 88 -6.61 3.10 -12.29
CA LEU A 88 -7.06 4.41 -11.82
C LEU A 88 -8.04 5.07 -12.79
N GLY A 89 -9.29 5.22 -12.34
CA GLY A 89 -10.36 5.89 -13.09
C GLY A 89 -11.09 5.00 -14.11
N ALA A 90 -10.75 3.72 -14.19
CA ALA A 90 -11.63 2.71 -14.76
C ALA A 90 -12.27 1.99 -13.57
N GLY A 91 -13.60 1.91 -13.53
CA GLY A 91 -14.29 1.17 -12.47
C GLY A 91 -13.85 -0.30 -12.38
N PRO A 92 -14.48 -1.12 -11.53
CA PRO A 92 -14.11 -2.53 -11.31
C PRO A 92 -14.13 -3.43 -12.57
N LEU A 93 -14.55 -2.90 -13.72
CA LEU A 93 -14.48 -3.52 -15.06
C LEU A 93 -13.18 -3.19 -15.84
N ALA A 94 -12.20 -2.55 -15.20
CA ALA A 94 -10.89 -2.30 -15.81
C ALA A 94 -10.27 -3.63 -16.28
N THR A 95 -9.88 -3.69 -17.55
CA THR A 95 -9.26 -4.92 -18.05
C THR A 95 -7.85 -5.06 -17.46
N PRO A 96 -7.36 -6.29 -17.23
CA PRO A 96 -5.98 -6.50 -16.79
C PRO A 96 -4.92 -5.84 -17.70
N GLN A 97 -5.28 -5.52 -18.95
CA GLN A 97 -4.40 -4.85 -19.91
C GLN A 97 -4.19 -3.36 -19.60
N ASP A 98 -5.09 -2.72 -18.86
CA ASP A 98 -4.94 -1.32 -18.44
C ASP A 98 -4.21 -1.18 -17.09
N ASN A 99 -4.03 -2.29 -16.37
CA ASN A 99 -3.32 -2.30 -15.11
C ASN A 99 -1.81 -2.18 -15.34
N LYS A 100 -1.20 -1.15 -14.74
CA LYS A 100 0.23 -0.84 -14.86
C LYS A 100 1.02 -1.19 -13.60
N SER A 101 0.47 -2.02 -12.72
CA SER A 101 1.10 -2.34 -11.45
C SER A 101 2.39 -3.11 -11.63
N VAL A 102 3.35 -2.84 -10.76
CA VAL A 102 4.67 -3.50 -10.80
C VAL A 102 4.57 -4.97 -10.46
N TYR A 103 3.58 -5.42 -9.68
CA TYR A 103 3.40 -6.84 -9.37
C TYR A 103 3.22 -7.70 -10.64
N LEU A 104 2.86 -7.09 -11.78
CA LEU A 104 2.77 -7.80 -13.07
C LEU A 104 4.14 -8.28 -13.58
N TRP A 105 5.24 -7.62 -13.19
CA TRP A 105 6.60 -8.11 -13.46
C TRP A 105 6.83 -9.46 -12.79
N ASP A 106 6.48 -9.56 -11.51
CA ASP A 106 6.67 -10.77 -10.71
C ASP A 106 5.63 -11.84 -11.04
N TYR A 107 4.39 -11.45 -11.41
CA TYR A 107 3.35 -12.36 -11.85
C TYR A 107 3.78 -13.18 -13.07
N GLY A 108 4.42 -12.54 -14.05
CA GLY A 108 4.95 -13.23 -15.22
C GLY A 108 5.98 -14.30 -14.86
N LEU A 109 6.85 -14.02 -13.88
CA LEU A 109 7.83 -14.98 -13.39
C LEU A 109 7.15 -16.12 -12.62
N TRP A 110 6.20 -15.78 -11.75
CA TRP A 110 5.45 -16.76 -10.95
C TRP A 110 4.63 -17.72 -11.83
N ALA A 111 3.99 -17.21 -12.88
CA ALA A 111 3.17 -18.00 -13.79
C ALA A 111 3.98 -18.77 -14.86
N ALA A 112 5.26 -18.43 -15.08
CA ALA A 112 6.04 -18.97 -16.21
C ALA A 112 6.25 -20.49 -16.14
N CYS A 113 6.87 -20.98 -15.06
CA CYS A 113 7.12 -22.41 -14.85
C CYS A 113 7.53 -22.71 -13.40
N ALA A 114 7.54 -24.00 -13.03
CA ALA A 114 7.95 -24.45 -11.69
C ALA A 114 9.40 -24.03 -11.32
N GLU A 115 10.31 -23.96 -12.30
CA GLU A 115 11.69 -23.53 -12.05
C GLU A 115 11.75 -22.06 -11.63
N SER A 116 11.01 -21.18 -12.31
CA SER A 116 10.96 -19.75 -11.96
C SER A 116 10.35 -19.55 -10.56
N ARG A 117 9.24 -20.23 -10.25
CA ARG A 117 8.64 -20.24 -8.90
C ARG A 117 9.62 -20.66 -7.82
N ASN A 118 10.38 -21.72 -8.06
CA ASN A 118 11.38 -22.20 -7.10
C ASN A 118 12.49 -21.16 -6.87
N VAL A 119 12.91 -20.44 -7.91
CA VAL A 119 13.92 -19.36 -7.79
C VAL A 119 13.37 -18.21 -6.96
N ILE A 120 12.15 -17.75 -7.25
CA ILE A 120 11.45 -16.69 -6.49
C ILE A 120 11.35 -17.08 -5.01
N GLU A 121 10.77 -18.25 -4.73
CA GLU A 121 10.61 -18.71 -3.35
C GLU A 121 11.94 -18.81 -2.62
N LYS A 122 12.97 -19.38 -3.26
CA LYS A 122 14.29 -19.54 -2.65
C LYS A 122 14.96 -18.19 -2.40
N TYR A 123 14.84 -17.23 -3.32
CA TYR A 123 15.39 -15.89 -3.18
C TYR A 123 14.80 -15.20 -1.95
N TYR A 124 13.48 -15.16 -1.83
CA TYR A 124 12.82 -14.49 -0.72
C TYR A 124 12.94 -15.26 0.61
N LYS A 125 12.92 -16.61 0.59
CA LYS A 125 13.24 -17.43 1.78
C LYS A 125 14.67 -17.20 2.25
N ARG A 126 15.64 -17.10 1.33
CA ARG A 126 17.06 -16.85 1.67
C ARG A 126 17.23 -15.46 2.26
N ASN A 127 16.63 -14.43 1.67
CA ASN A 127 16.68 -13.08 2.23
C ASN A 127 16.05 -13.05 3.63
N ARG A 128 14.96 -13.80 3.85
CA ARG A 128 14.34 -13.97 5.18
C ARG A 128 15.25 -14.58 6.24
N GLN A 129 16.16 -15.47 5.83
CA GLN A 129 17.07 -16.16 6.75
C GLN A 129 18.40 -15.43 6.95
N LEU A 130 18.79 -14.54 6.04
CA LEU A 130 20.08 -13.85 6.08
C LEU A 130 20.09 -12.63 6.99
N THR A 131 18.96 -12.18 7.53
CA THR A 131 18.94 -11.19 8.63
C THR A 131 19.31 -11.92 9.93
N PRO A 132 20.57 -11.86 10.38
CA PRO A 132 21.06 -12.65 11.50
C PRO A 132 20.67 -11.96 12.79
N ASP A 133 19.92 -12.63 13.66
CA ASP A 133 19.91 -12.43 15.11
C ASP A 133 19.77 -10.98 15.64
N CYS A 134 19.25 -10.05 14.83
CA CYS A 134 18.83 -8.74 15.31
C CYS A 134 17.64 -8.95 16.23
N ARG A 135 17.90 -8.83 17.54
CA ARG A 135 16.89 -8.76 18.59
C ARG A 135 15.86 -7.66 18.29
N PRO A 136 14.63 -7.80 18.80
CA PRO A 136 13.40 -7.37 18.16
C PRO A 136 13.04 -5.94 18.52
N GLU A 137 13.50 -5.01 17.71
CA GLU A 137 12.69 -3.83 17.41
C GLU A 137 12.02 -4.17 16.08
N TRP A 138 10.77 -4.63 16.14
CA TRP A 138 9.98 -5.25 15.07
C TRP A 138 9.94 -4.48 13.73
N ARG A 139 10.40 -3.23 13.71
CA ARG A 139 10.41 -2.31 12.56
C ARG A 139 11.25 -2.80 11.39
N ASP A 140 12.45 -3.32 11.65
CA ASP A 140 13.35 -3.70 10.55
C ASP A 140 13.01 -5.07 9.93
N TYR A 141 12.30 -5.93 10.67
CA TYR A 141 12.05 -7.30 10.23
C TYR A 141 11.02 -7.37 9.09
N HIS A 142 10.06 -6.44 9.01
CA HIS A 142 9.04 -6.50 7.96
C HIS A 142 9.30 -5.55 6.78
N ALA A 143 10.13 -4.51 6.98
CA ALA A 143 10.42 -3.48 5.98
C ALA A 143 11.05 -4.00 4.67
N GLU A 144 11.64 -5.20 4.67
CA GLU A 144 12.39 -5.72 3.53
C GLU A 144 11.73 -6.88 2.78
N TYR A 145 10.71 -7.53 3.36
CA TYR A 145 10.15 -8.75 2.77
C TYR A 145 8.94 -8.48 1.91
N PRO A 146 8.85 -9.14 0.73
CA PRO A 146 7.58 -9.16 0.06
C PRO A 146 6.59 -10.04 0.81
N ILE A 147 5.35 -9.63 0.72
CA ILE A 147 4.19 -10.43 1.09
C ILE A 147 3.56 -10.99 -0.18
N PHE A 148 2.75 -12.02 -0.01
CA PHE A 148 1.89 -12.53 -1.08
C PHE A 148 0.44 -12.27 -0.69
N LYS A 149 -0.28 -11.52 -1.52
CA LYS A 149 -1.69 -11.22 -1.32
C LYS A 149 -2.53 -11.84 -2.43
N THR A 150 -3.70 -12.35 -2.08
CA THR A 150 -4.71 -12.73 -3.07
C THR A 150 -5.49 -11.49 -3.48
N VAL A 151 -5.53 -11.20 -4.78
CA VAL A 151 -6.30 -10.12 -5.39
C VAL A 151 -7.16 -10.69 -6.50
N TRP A 152 -8.30 -10.08 -6.78
CA TRP A 152 -9.28 -10.64 -7.71
C TRP A 152 -9.27 -9.91 -9.06
N ALA A 153 -9.25 -10.67 -10.15
CA ALA A 153 -9.45 -10.16 -11.51
C ALA A 153 -10.75 -10.71 -12.09
N GLY A 154 -11.85 -9.99 -11.86
CA GLY A 154 -13.19 -10.59 -11.97
C GLY A 154 -13.30 -11.76 -10.99
N ASP A 155 -13.76 -12.91 -11.46
CA ASP A 155 -13.96 -14.11 -10.63
C ASP A 155 -12.70 -14.97 -10.48
N GLN A 156 -11.54 -14.49 -10.94
CA GLN A 156 -10.28 -15.23 -10.86
C GLN A 156 -9.37 -14.69 -9.76
N PRO A 157 -9.07 -15.50 -8.71
CA PRO A 157 -8.12 -15.11 -7.70
C PRO A 157 -6.69 -15.18 -8.27
N LEU A 158 -5.93 -14.13 -8.01
CA LEU A 158 -4.53 -13.99 -8.43
C LEU A 158 -3.68 -13.75 -7.20
N ARG A 159 -2.63 -14.57 -7.06
CA ARG A 159 -1.64 -14.36 -6.01
C ARG A 159 -0.56 -13.40 -6.51
N VAL A 160 -0.50 -12.22 -5.94
CA VAL A 160 0.45 -11.16 -6.30
C VAL A 160 1.47 -10.97 -5.19
N MET A 161 2.67 -10.52 -5.58
CA MET A 161 3.75 -10.20 -4.67
C MET A 161 3.82 -8.69 -4.47
N LEU A 162 3.87 -8.24 -3.22
CA LEU A 162 3.88 -6.82 -2.85
C LEU A 162 4.97 -6.58 -1.81
N GLN A 163 5.54 -5.38 -1.74
CA GLN A 163 6.46 -4.94 -0.67
C GLN A 163 5.86 -3.72 0.03
N PRO A 164 4.98 -3.88 1.03
CA PRO A 164 4.14 -2.79 1.55
C PRO A 164 4.88 -1.53 2.02
N TYR A 165 6.09 -1.71 2.53
CA TYR A 165 6.94 -0.62 3.05
C TYR A 165 7.66 0.16 1.95
N LYS A 166 7.82 -0.43 0.77
CA LYS A 166 8.51 0.18 -0.37
C LYS A 166 7.51 0.64 -1.42
N ASP A 167 6.55 -0.21 -1.71
CA ASP A 167 5.56 -0.04 -2.75
C ASP A 167 4.49 0.97 -2.35
N ILE A 168 3.91 1.62 -3.36
CA ILE A 168 2.84 2.61 -3.21
C ILE A 168 1.54 2.02 -3.75
N PHE A 169 0.53 1.94 -2.89
CA PHE A 169 -0.79 1.42 -3.24
C PHE A 169 -1.71 2.56 -3.68
N CYS A 170 -2.03 2.57 -4.97
CA CYS A 170 -2.86 3.56 -5.60
C CYS A 170 -4.33 3.11 -5.58
N LEU A 171 -5.20 3.91 -4.98
CA LEU A 171 -6.64 3.67 -4.91
C LEU A 171 -7.41 4.80 -5.62
N GLY A 172 -8.59 4.47 -6.15
CA GLY A 172 -9.59 5.48 -6.45
C GLY A 172 -10.13 6.11 -5.16
N TYR A 173 -10.69 7.32 -5.23
CA TYR A 173 -11.27 7.92 -4.02
C TYR A 173 -12.52 7.18 -3.55
N GLU A 174 -13.31 6.62 -4.46
CA GLU A 174 -14.48 5.78 -4.13
C GLU A 174 -14.04 4.50 -3.41
N ASP A 175 -12.95 3.89 -3.88
CA ASP A 175 -12.33 2.71 -3.23
C ASP A 175 -11.78 3.06 -1.86
N LEU A 176 -11.10 4.22 -1.74
CA LEU A 176 -10.59 4.70 -0.47
C LEU A 176 -11.73 4.95 0.51
N ASP A 177 -12.79 5.61 0.08
CA ASP A 177 -13.94 5.90 0.94
C ASP A 177 -14.64 4.62 1.39
N THR A 178 -14.78 3.66 0.48
CA THR A 178 -15.27 2.31 0.78
C THR A 178 -14.41 1.63 1.83
N ALA A 179 -13.08 1.68 1.66
CA ALA A 179 -12.14 1.09 2.60
C ALA A 179 -12.11 1.79 3.97
N LEU A 180 -12.33 3.11 4.01
CA LEU A 180 -12.28 3.89 5.24
C LEU A 180 -13.57 3.86 6.04
N LEU A 181 -14.72 3.96 5.37
CA LEU A 181 -16.02 4.17 6.01
C LEU A 181 -16.79 2.88 6.27
N ARG A 182 -16.57 1.84 5.46
CA ARG A 182 -17.46 0.66 5.42
C ARG A 182 -16.77 -0.65 5.76
N ALA A 183 -15.44 -0.65 5.81
CA ALA A 183 -14.70 -1.81 6.25
C ALA A 183 -14.72 -1.88 7.78
N SER A 184 -15.11 -3.03 8.33
CA SER A 184 -14.87 -3.37 9.73
C SER A 184 -13.38 -3.52 10.06
N ASP A 185 -12.54 -3.60 9.02
CA ASP A 185 -11.14 -3.97 9.09
C ASP A 185 -10.25 -2.82 8.56
N PRO A 186 -9.25 -2.33 9.31
CA PRO A 186 -8.36 -1.24 8.90
C PRO A 186 -7.63 -1.50 7.57
N LEU A 187 -7.18 -0.43 6.90
CA LEU A 187 -6.39 -0.51 5.66
C LEU A 187 -5.21 -1.49 5.71
N GLY A 188 -4.70 -1.81 6.90
CA GLY A 188 -3.66 -2.80 7.07
C GLY A 188 -4.07 -4.22 6.64
N SER A 189 -5.29 -4.68 6.89
CA SER A 189 -5.74 -6.03 6.49
C SER A 189 -5.98 -6.18 4.99
N LEU A 190 -6.36 -5.08 4.32
CA LEU A 190 -6.42 -5.04 2.86
C LEU A 190 -5.08 -5.46 2.27
N PHE A 191 -3.98 -5.02 2.87
CA PHE A 191 -2.65 -5.30 2.35
C PHE A 191 -1.91 -6.39 3.10
N LEU A 192 -2.33 -6.86 4.27
CA LEU A 192 -1.59 -7.82 5.11
C LEU A 192 -2.49 -8.94 5.59
N GLU A 193 -1.97 -10.17 5.63
CA GLU A 193 -2.69 -11.30 6.21
C GLU A 193 -2.69 -11.24 7.74
N PRO A 194 -3.76 -11.65 8.44
CA PRO A 194 -3.85 -11.62 9.91
C PRO A 194 -2.71 -12.35 10.62
N ALA A 195 -2.23 -13.47 10.06
CA ALA A 195 -1.12 -14.24 10.60
C ALA A 195 0.25 -13.54 10.46
N GLU A 196 0.32 -12.47 9.66
CA GLU A 196 1.51 -11.65 9.42
C GLU A 196 1.48 -10.32 10.18
N GLN A 197 0.55 -10.15 11.14
CA GLN A 197 0.39 -8.92 11.93
C GLN A 197 1.00 -9.01 13.35
N PRO A 198 2.33 -8.86 13.54
CA PRO A 198 2.82 -8.44 14.84
C PRO A 198 2.47 -6.96 15.02
N GLY A 199 1.75 -6.62 16.10
CA GLY A 199 1.45 -5.26 16.56
C GLY A 199 1.30 -4.20 15.45
N MET A 200 0.10 -4.08 14.86
CA MET A 200 -0.24 -3.17 13.74
C MET A 200 0.26 -1.71 13.83
N ALA A 201 0.70 -1.23 14.99
CA ALA A 201 1.06 0.16 15.25
C ALA A 201 2.28 0.70 14.46
N ASP A 202 3.06 -0.16 13.80
CA ASP A 202 4.33 0.23 13.15
C ASP A 202 4.34 -0.01 11.61
N LEU A 203 3.17 -0.15 10.97
CA LEU A 203 3.10 -0.34 9.52
C LEU A 203 3.17 0.99 8.77
N ASP A 204 4.35 1.32 8.25
CA ASP A 204 4.59 2.44 7.32
C ASP A 204 3.98 2.13 5.94
N LEU A 205 2.67 2.31 5.81
CA LEU A 205 1.95 2.07 4.55
C LEU A 205 2.07 3.29 3.63
N ASN A 206 2.29 3.07 2.33
CA ASN A 206 2.29 4.13 1.33
C ASN A 206 1.02 4.06 0.48
N LEU A 207 0.13 5.03 0.64
CA LEU A 207 -1.11 5.13 -0.15
C LEU A 207 -1.03 6.27 -1.14
N ALA A 208 -1.56 6.08 -2.34
CA ALA A 208 -1.61 7.12 -3.34
C ALA A 208 -3.01 7.38 -3.91
N LEU A 209 -3.24 8.65 -4.21
CA LEU A 209 -4.41 9.14 -4.93
C LEU A 209 -3.95 9.96 -6.14
N VAL A 210 -4.66 9.85 -7.26
CA VAL A 210 -4.40 10.73 -8.40
C VAL A 210 -5.00 12.09 -8.15
N PHE A 211 -4.14 13.09 -8.08
CA PHE A 211 -4.54 14.47 -7.95
C PHE A 211 -5.13 14.98 -9.27
N HIS A 212 -6.19 15.76 -9.16
CA HIS A 212 -6.76 16.50 -10.28
C HIS A 212 -6.92 17.98 -9.89
N PRO A 213 -6.55 18.95 -10.75
CA PRO A 213 -6.67 20.38 -10.46
C PRO A 213 -8.04 20.85 -9.99
N SER A 214 -9.12 20.17 -10.40
CA SER A 214 -10.50 20.50 -9.98
C SER A 214 -10.70 20.41 -8.47
N TRP A 215 -9.87 19.66 -7.73
CA TRP A 215 -9.97 19.57 -6.27
C TRP A 215 -9.78 20.93 -5.59
N ARG A 216 -9.17 21.89 -6.29
CA ARG A 216 -8.94 23.25 -5.82
C ARG A 216 -10.11 24.21 -6.03
N LEU A 217 -11.15 23.80 -6.72
CA LEU A 217 -12.33 24.63 -6.99
C LEU A 217 -13.33 24.49 -5.84
N ASP A 218 -14.18 25.49 -5.62
CA ASP A 218 -15.35 25.41 -4.71
C ASP A 218 -15.03 24.83 -3.32
N TRP A 219 -14.09 25.45 -2.60
CA TRP A 219 -13.66 24.94 -1.30
C TRP A 219 -14.75 25.08 -0.23
N PRO A 220 -14.87 24.09 0.66
CA PRO A 220 -15.75 24.18 1.81
C PRO A 220 -15.27 25.27 2.78
N THR A 221 -16.20 25.80 3.57
CA THR A 221 -15.94 26.87 4.53
C THR A 221 -15.38 26.37 5.86
N SER A 222 -15.53 25.08 6.17
CA SER A 222 -15.07 24.49 7.43
C SER A 222 -14.52 23.07 7.25
N PRO A 223 -13.72 22.56 8.21
CA PRO A 223 -13.23 21.19 8.21
C PRO A 223 -14.33 20.13 8.22
N GLU A 224 -15.40 20.37 8.97
CA GLU A 224 -16.53 19.44 9.08
C GLU A 224 -17.23 19.31 7.73
N ALA A 225 -17.50 20.45 7.08
CA ALA A 225 -18.06 20.45 5.74
C ALA A 225 -17.16 19.71 4.73
N LEU A 226 -15.82 19.82 4.85
CA LEU A 226 -14.89 19.05 4.03
C LEU A 226 -14.98 17.54 4.30
N GLY A 227 -15.04 17.14 5.58
CA GLY A 227 -15.15 15.74 6.00
C GLY A 227 -16.45 15.07 5.58
N GLU A 228 -17.52 15.84 5.37
CA GLU A 228 -18.82 15.38 4.88
C GLU A 228 -18.91 15.30 3.35
N GLU A 229 -17.95 15.87 2.61
CA GLU A 229 -18.02 15.84 1.15
C GLU A 229 -17.85 14.42 0.59
N ASP A 230 -18.76 14.04 -0.30
CA ASP A 230 -18.59 12.91 -1.21
C ASP A 230 -17.73 13.32 -2.41
N SER A 231 -16.44 13.55 -2.13
CA SER A 231 -15.47 14.03 -3.10
C SER A 231 -14.08 13.47 -2.77
N PRO A 232 -13.14 13.48 -3.73
CA PRO A 232 -11.78 13.01 -3.46
C PRO A 232 -11.06 13.74 -2.33
N ARG A 233 -11.34 15.04 -2.16
CA ARG A 233 -10.75 15.83 -1.07
C ARG A 233 -11.41 15.54 0.28
N GLY A 234 -12.71 15.21 0.28
CA GLY A 234 -13.40 14.74 1.49
C GLY A 234 -12.86 13.39 1.94
N ALA A 235 -12.71 12.43 1.02
CA ALA A 235 -12.09 11.14 1.30
C ALA A 235 -10.66 11.27 1.83
N LEU A 236 -9.86 12.17 1.25
CA LEU A 236 -8.52 12.49 1.74
C LEU A 236 -8.55 13.11 3.15
N ALA A 237 -9.48 14.01 3.44
CA ALA A 237 -9.60 14.61 4.77
C ALA A 237 -9.94 13.56 5.83
N ARG A 238 -10.86 12.63 5.52
CA ARG A 238 -11.20 11.48 6.38
C ARG A 238 -10.00 10.54 6.59
N LEU A 239 -9.22 10.29 5.53
CA LEU A 239 -7.97 9.50 5.65
C LEU A 239 -6.99 10.17 6.62
N ILE A 240 -6.78 11.48 6.47
CA ILE A 240 -5.89 12.26 7.33
C ILE A 240 -6.37 12.21 8.78
N GLU A 241 -7.66 12.45 9.02
CA GLU A 241 -8.27 12.35 10.35
C GLU A 241 -7.99 10.98 10.98
N LYS A 242 -8.30 9.89 10.27
CA LYS A 242 -8.03 8.53 10.77
C LYS A 242 -6.55 8.29 11.04
N THR A 243 -5.66 8.79 10.18
CA THR A 243 -4.20 8.71 10.38
C THR A 243 -3.79 9.34 11.71
N PHE A 244 -4.39 10.49 12.08
CA PHE A 244 -4.09 11.16 13.35
C PHE A 244 -4.76 10.51 14.56
N VAL A 245 -6.03 10.12 14.44
CA VAL A 245 -6.83 9.58 15.56
C VAL A 245 -6.44 8.15 15.89
N GLU A 246 -6.30 7.30 14.87
CA GLU A 246 -6.00 5.88 15.03
C GLU A 246 -4.48 5.61 15.04
N LEU A 247 -3.66 6.66 14.97
CA LEU A 247 -2.20 6.61 14.97
C LEU A 247 -1.62 5.71 13.87
N TRP A 248 -2.26 5.68 12.71
CA TRP A 248 -1.74 4.89 11.58
C TRP A 248 -0.47 5.54 11.04
N SER A 249 0.57 4.75 10.79
CA SER A 249 1.77 5.25 10.13
C SER A 249 1.57 5.22 8.60
N ILE A 250 0.78 6.14 8.06
CA ILE A 250 0.53 6.21 6.62
C ILE A 250 1.24 7.40 5.99
N SER A 251 2.02 7.09 4.95
CA SER A 251 2.49 8.08 3.98
C SER A 251 1.48 8.20 2.85
N ILE A 252 0.87 9.38 2.72
CA ILE A 252 -0.11 9.70 1.69
C ILE A 252 0.60 10.37 0.52
N TRP A 253 0.38 9.90 -0.69
CA TRP A 253 1.01 10.38 -1.92
C TRP A 253 -0.04 10.91 -2.89
N LEU A 254 0.09 12.16 -3.32
CA LEU A 254 -0.71 12.74 -4.39
C LEU A 254 0.06 12.62 -5.71
N ILE A 255 -0.47 11.84 -6.65
CA ILE A 255 0.11 11.71 -8.00
C ILE A 255 -0.41 12.85 -8.86
N ASP A 256 0.46 13.83 -9.11
CA ASP A 256 0.20 14.94 -10.02
C ASP A 256 0.81 14.59 -11.39
N ARG A 257 -0.05 14.16 -12.33
CA ARG A 257 0.37 13.73 -13.66
C ARG A 257 0.88 14.87 -14.53
N ASP A 258 0.50 16.10 -14.22
CA ASP A 258 0.92 17.29 -14.94
C ASP A 258 2.22 17.89 -14.35
N ALA A 259 2.62 17.43 -13.16
CA ALA A 259 3.87 17.82 -12.54
C ALA A 259 5.08 17.17 -13.24
N VAL A 260 5.89 18.01 -13.88
CA VAL A 260 7.14 17.57 -14.49
C VAL A 260 8.28 17.70 -13.46
N PRO A 261 8.96 16.60 -13.11
CA PRO A 261 10.09 16.67 -12.18
C PRO A 261 11.24 17.47 -12.79
N SER A 262 11.79 18.41 -12.02
CA SER A 262 12.99 19.16 -12.44
C SER A 262 14.20 18.24 -12.53
N PRO A 263 15.10 18.41 -13.53
CA PRO A 263 16.31 17.57 -13.66
C PRO A 263 17.18 17.54 -12.40
N ALA A 264 17.15 18.61 -11.60
CA ALA A 264 17.92 18.72 -10.35
C ALA A 264 17.32 17.90 -9.19
N VAL A 265 16.09 17.42 -9.29
CA VAL A 265 15.33 16.75 -8.22
C VAL A 265 15.60 15.23 -8.16
N GLN A 266 16.49 14.70 -9.02
CA GLN A 266 16.79 13.25 -9.10
C GLN A 266 17.53 12.65 -7.90
N LYS A 267 17.63 13.33 -6.75
CA LYS A 267 18.33 12.83 -5.56
C LYS A 267 17.45 12.01 -4.59
N GLY A 268 16.23 11.66 -4.97
CA GLY A 268 15.29 10.89 -4.14
C GLY A 268 15.02 9.47 -4.65
N PRO A 269 14.23 8.68 -3.89
CA PRO A 269 13.73 7.40 -4.39
C PRO A 269 12.92 7.63 -5.67
N VAL A 270 13.13 6.74 -6.63
CA VAL A 270 12.36 6.70 -7.89
C VAL A 270 11.40 5.55 -7.79
N PHE A 271 10.12 5.87 -7.82
CA PHE A 271 9.07 4.87 -7.89
C PHE A 271 8.74 4.59 -9.35
N HIS A 272 8.16 3.44 -9.64
CA HIS A 272 7.85 3.08 -11.01
C HIS A 272 6.55 2.31 -11.08
N ASP A 273 5.85 2.47 -12.20
CA ASP A 273 4.87 1.51 -12.67
C ASP A 273 5.43 0.79 -13.92
N MET A 274 4.64 -0.01 -14.61
CA MET A 274 5.09 -0.72 -15.84
C MET A 274 5.65 0.21 -16.94
N GLU A 275 5.26 1.48 -16.97
CA GLU A 275 5.49 2.40 -18.10
C GLU A 275 6.02 3.79 -17.71
N THR A 276 6.06 4.11 -16.43
CA THR A 276 6.26 5.47 -15.94
C THR A 276 7.14 5.49 -14.70
N GLU A 277 8.07 6.43 -14.66
CA GLU A 277 8.84 6.75 -13.45
C GLU A 277 8.15 7.89 -12.70
N TYR A 278 8.12 7.77 -11.37
CA TYR A 278 7.54 8.74 -10.45
C TYR A 278 8.61 9.24 -9.49
N PHE A 279 8.61 10.54 -9.25
CA PHE A 279 9.60 11.23 -8.45
C PHE A 279 8.91 12.02 -7.36
N LYS A 280 9.43 11.92 -6.13
CA LYS A 280 9.02 12.81 -5.05
C LYS A 280 9.35 14.26 -5.44
N MET A 281 8.31 15.07 -5.56
CA MET A 281 8.46 16.48 -5.84
C MET A 281 8.85 17.23 -4.56
N GLN A 282 9.61 18.30 -4.71
CA GLN A 282 9.98 19.19 -3.60
C GLN A 282 9.12 20.46 -3.57
N SER A 283 8.61 20.90 -4.72
CA SER A 283 7.75 22.06 -4.87
C SER A 283 7.23 22.16 -6.31
N GLY A 284 6.45 23.20 -6.62
CA GLY A 284 6.20 23.66 -7.98
C GLY A 284 5.02 23.02 -8.70
N SER A 285 4.28 22.14 -8.03
CA SER A 285 3.05 21.53 -8.56
C SER A 285 1.79 22.15 -7.97
N GLU A 286 0.67 22.03 -8.67
CA GLU A 286 -0.63 22.48 -8.18
C GLU A 286 -1.09 21.70 -6.94
N ALA A 287 -0.68 20.44 -6.81
CA ALA A 287 -0.92 19.63 -5.63
C ALA A 287 -0.33 20.26 -4.36
N PHE A 288 0.84 20.94 -4.43
CA PHE A 288 1.37 21.68 -3.28
C PHE A 288 0.53 22.89 -2.86
N ALA A 289 -0.13 23.55 -3.82
CA ALA A 289 -1.06 24.62 -3.49
C ALA A 289 -2.33 24.06 -2.83
N PHE A 290 -2.80 22.90 -3.29
CA PHE A 290 -3.88 22.16 -2.66
C PHE A 290 -3.52 21.72 -1.23
N ILE A 291 -2.38 21.06 -1.02
CA ILE A 291 -1.92 20.59 0.31
C ILE A 291 -1.83 21.75 1.29
N ARG A 292 -1.23 22.88 0.93
CA ARG A 292 -1.14 24.05 1.83
C ARG A 292 -2.50 24.59 2.23
N LYS A 293 -3.45 24.60 1.30
CA LYS A 293 -4.81 25.06 1.57
C LYS A 293 -5.58 24.07 2.45
N LEU A 294 -5.39 22.76 2.20
CA LEU A 294 -5.92 21.68 3.03
C LEU A 294 -5.37 21.77 4.46
N ASP A 295 -4.06 21.96 4.60
CA ASP A 295 -3.37 22.09 5.89
C ASP A 295 -3.88 23.30 6.68
N THR A 296 -4.07 24.44 6.00
CA THR A 296 -4.64 25.65 6.62
C THR A 296 -6.07 25.41 7.11
N LEU A 297 -6.87 24.69 6.33
CA LEU A 297 -8.26 24.39 6.69
C LEU A 297 -8.32 23.42 7.87
N LEU A 298 -7.53 22.34 7.84
CA LEU A 298 -7.53 21.29 8.88
C LEU A 298 -6.73 21.65 10.14
N ALA A 299 -5.90 22.70 10.12
CA ALA A 299 -5.09 23.10 11.26
C ALA A 299 -5.84 23.18 12.61
N PRO A 300 -7.09 23.69 12.70
CA PRO A 300 -7.85 23.69 13.95
C PRO A 300 -8.20 22.29 14.47
N MET A 301 -8.27 21.29 13.59
CA MET A 301 -8.63 19.91 13.93
C MET A 301 -7.44 19.12 14.47
N TYR A 302 -6.19 19.48 14.15
CA TYR A 302 -5.02 18.73 14.61
C TYR A 302 -4.90 18.72 16.13
N ASP A 303 -5.20 19.84 16.78
CA ASP A 303 -5.19 19.92 18.25
C ASP A 303 -6.27 19.01 18.86
N VAL A 304 -7.43 18.92 18.20
CA VAL A 304 -8.55 18.06 18.60
C VAL A 304 -8.17 16.59 18.44
N TRP A 305 -7.62 16.21 17.28
CA TRP A 305 -7.26 14.82 16.98
C TRP A 305 -6.09 14.30 17.82
N THR A 306 -5.10 15.15 18.07
CA THR A 306 -3.94 14.77 18.90
C THR A 306 -4.21 14.83 20.40
N GLY A 307 -5.27 15.53 20.83
CA GLY A 307 -5.58 15.76 22.24
C GLY A 307 -4.51 16.60 22.97
N VAL A 308 -3.62 17.26 22.23
CA VAL A 308 -2.52 18.06 22.76
C VAL A 308 -2.80 19.53 22.48
N GLU A 309 -2.92 20.35 23.52
CA GLU A 309 -2.97 21.80 23.33
C GLU A 309 -1.63 22.33 22.79
N PRO A 310 -1.63 23.12 21.71
CA PRO A 310 -0.40 23.60 21.09
C PRO A 310 0.39 24.48 22.07
N GLY A 311 1.62 24.07 22.36
CA GLY A 311 2.53 24.80 23.26
C GLY A 311 2.58 24.29 24.70
N GLN A 312 1.79 23.27 25.08
CA GLN A 312 2.03 22.57 26.34
C GLN A 312 3.23 21.62 26.21
N ALA A 313 4.32 21.93 26.91
CA ALA A 313 5.45 21.03 27.04
C ALA A 313 5.07 19.88 27.99
N GLN A 314 4.76 18.70 27.45
CA GLN A 314 4.78 17.48 28.25
C GLN A 314 6.25 17.06 28.45
N ASN A 315 6.69 17.00 29.71
CA ASN A 315 8.04 16.56 30.10
C ASN A 315 9.21 17.31 29.42
N GLY A 316 9.03 18.58 29.06
CA GLY A 316 10.07 19.39 28.43
C GLY A 316 10.37 19.05 26.97
N THR A 317 9.63 18.10 26.36
CA THR A 317 9.69 17.84 24.93
C THR A 317 8.68 18.75 24.24
N ILE A 318 9.18 19.65 23.38
CA ILE A 318 8.32 20.46 22.52
C ILE A 318 7.72 19.51 21.48
N ILE A 319 6.41 19.31 21.54
CA ILE A 319 5.70 18.54 20.52
C ILE A 319 5.73 19.40 19.24
N PRO A 320 6.34 18.90 18.15
CA PRO A 320 6.44 19.67 16.92
C PRO A 320 5.04 19.99 16.40
N LYS A 321 4.86 21.20 15.86
CA LYS A 321 3.62 21.58 15.19
C LYS A 321 3.32 20.55 14.11
N VAL A 322 2.15 19.91 14.21
CA VAL A 322 1.65 18.99 13.20
C VAL A 322 1.51 19.76 11.88
N SER A 323 2.08 19.21 10.81
CA SER A 323 2.00 19.74 9.46
C SER A 323 1.75 18.58 8.50
N LEU A 324 0.83 18.76 7.54
CA LEU A 324 0.62 17.75 6.50
C LEU A 324 1.87 17.48 5.66
N ASP A 325 2.85 18.39 5.62
CA ASP A 325 4.08 18.17 4.84
C ASP A 325 4.86 16.92 5.30
N ASN A 326 4.62 16.45 6.53
CA ASN A 326 5.23 15.23 7.06
C ASN A 326 4.54 13.95 6.60
N TYR A 327 3.26 14.02 6.21
CA TYR A 327 2.42 12.85 5.92
C TYR A 327 1.94 12.80 4.48
N VAL A 328 1.76 13.97 3.84
CA VAL A 328 1.27 14.12 2.48
C VAL A 328 2.42 14.56 1.59
N HIS A 329 2.65 13.79 0.54
CA HIS A 329 3.73 13.98 -0.42
C HIS A 329 3.17 14.10 -1.83
N VAL A 330 3.97 14.64 -2.76
CA VAL A 330 3.58 14.78 -4.15
C VAL A 330 4.51 13.97 -5.03
N LEU A 331 3.95 13.17 -5.93
CA LEU A 331 4.66 12.49 -7.00
C LEU A 331 4.40 13.20 -8.33
N GLY A 332 5.48 13.58 -9.02
CA GLY A 332 5.44 13.98 -10.41
C GLY A 332 5.86 12.79 -11.29
N CYS A 333 5.41 12.77 -12.54
CA CYS A 333 5.64 11.63 -13.43
C CYS A 333 6.51 11.99 -14.63
N ARG A 334 7.30 11.01 -15.09
CA ARG A 334 8.05 11.07 -16.34
C ARG A 334 7.80 9.78 -17.11
N LYS A 335 7.05 9.89 -18.21
CA LYS A 335 6.83 8.75 -19.11
C LYS A 335 8.15 8.34 -19.76
N TYR A 336 8.36 7.04 -19.92
CA TYR A 336 9.44 6.58 -20.79
C TYR A 336 9.22 7.16 -22.18
N GLY A 337 10.21 7.87 -22.71
CA GLY A 337 10.18 8.28 -24.12
C GLY A 337 9.99 7.02 -24.97
N LYS A 338 9.12 7.08 -25.99
CA LYS A 338 8.77 5.97 -26.90
C LYS A 338 9.96 5.31 -27.65
N GLY A 339 11.21 5.53 -27.24
CA GLY A 339 12.42 4.99 -27.88
C GLY A 339 13.44 4.35 -26.92
N VAL A 340 13.12 4.08 -25.64
CA VAL A 340 14.14 3.61 -24.67
C VAL A 340 13.96 2.16 -24.18
N LEU A 341 12.80 1.51 -24.37
CA LEU A 341 12.62 0.07 -24.07
C LEU A 341 13.26 -0.87 -25.12
N GLY A 342 14.40 -0.46 -25.67
CA GLY A 342 15.26 -1.28 -26.52
C GLY A 342 16.65 -1.34 -25.92
N ARG A 343 16.81 -1.96 -24.75
CA ARG A 343 18.10 -2.45 -24.25
C ARG A 343 17.94 -3.77 -23.53
#